data_AF-A0A1F8UAL2-F1
#
_entry.id   AF-A0A1F8UAL2-F1
#
_cell.length_a   1.000
_cell.length_b   1.000
_cell.length_c   1.000
_cell.angle_alpha   90.00
_cell.angle_beta   90.00
_cell.angle_gamma   90.00
#
_symmetry.space_group_name_H-M   'P 1'
#
loop_
_entity.id
_entity.type
_entity.pdbx_description
1 polymer ?
#
loop_
_entity_poly.entity_id
_entity_poly.type
_entity_poly.pdbx_seq_one_letter_code
_entity_poly.pdbx_strand_id
1 'polypeptide(L)'
;MIRKQIYIQKSQEERLKKVAETRGVSEAEIIRRALDVELKRVGFRLAYDNEAWQRLYNAILEMDKLPPVPQKKRDWKREDLYEERMKRYDRNTS
;
A
#
# COMPACT_ATOMS: atom_id res chain seq x y z
N MET A 1 -19.12 13.42 22.47
CA MET A 1 -19.64 12.85 21.20
C MET A 1 -20.65 13.83 20.62
N ILE A 2 -20.68 14.00 19.30
CA ILE A 2 -21.66 14.87 18.61
C ILE A 2 -22.77 13.99 18.02
N ARG A 3 -24.04 14.31 18.28
CA ARG A 3 -25.19 13.58 17.68
C ARG A 3 -25.30 13.97 16.21
N LYS A 4 -25.27 12.98 15.33
CA LYS A 4 -25.53 13.12 13.90
C LYS A 4 -26.70 12.22 13.52
N GLN A 5 -27.55 12.70 12.62
CA GLN A 5 -28.58 11.90 11.96
C GLN A 5 -28.14 11.72 10.51
N ILE A 6 -28.14 10.48 10.03
CA ILE A 6 -27.74 10.10 8.68
C ILE A 6 -28.82 9.21 8.08
N TYR A 7 -29.03 9.32 6.78
CA TYR A 7 -29.87 8.39 6.03
C TYR A 7 -28.99 7.26 5.49
N ILE A 8 -29.45 6.02 5.65
CA ILE A 8 -28.81 4.81 5.11
C ILE A 8 -29.84 3.98 4.35
N GLN A 9 -29.38 3.15 3.43
CA GLN A 9 -30.25 2.25 2.68
C GLN A 9 -30.74 1.10 3.56
N LYS A 10 -31.93 0.53 3.26
CA LYS A 10 -32.49 -0.61 3.99
C LYS A 10 -31.53 -1.81 4.06
N SER A 11 -30.82 -2.09 2.96
CA SER A 11 -29.80 -3.14 2.91
C SER A 11 -28.59 -2.87 3.81
N GLN A 12 -28.25 -1.61 4.05
CA GLN A 12 -27.16 -1.22 4.95
C GLN A 12 -27.58 -1.38 6.41
N GLU A 13 -28.83 -1.02 6.74
CA GLU A 13 -29.43 -1.22 8.07
C GLU A 13 -29.41 -2.70 8.47
N GLU A 14 -29.88 -3.59 7.60
CA GLU A 14 -29.90 -5.04 7.85
C GLU A 14 -28.48 -5.59 8.12
N ARG A 15 -27.50 -5.14 7.33
CA ARG A 15 -26.09 -5.54 7.50
C ARG A 15 -25.49 -4.96 8.77
N LEU A 16 -25.82 -3.70 9.10
CA LEU A 16 -25.32 -3.01 10.29
C LEU A 16 -25.76 -3.73 11.57
N LYS A 17 -27.05 -4.07 11.66
CA LYS A 17 -27.63 -4.86 12.74
C LYS A 17 -26.92 -6.20 12.92
N LYS A 18 -26.79 -6.96 11.84
CA LYS A 18 -26.15 -8.28 11.88
C LYS A 18 -24.70 -8.20 12.36
N VAL A 19 -23.94 -7.20 11.89
CA VAL A 19 -22.54 -7.01 12.29
C VAL A 19 -22.43 -6.56 13.74
N ALA A 20 -23.31 -5.66 14.19
CA ALA A 20 -23.35 -5.18 15.57
C ALA A 20 -23.62 -6.34 16.54
N GLU A 21 -24.64 -7.14 16.26
CA GLU A 21 -25.01 -8.34 17.04
C GLU A 21 -23.87 -9.36 17.07
N THR A 22 -23.33 -9.73 15.91
CA THR A 22 -22.23 -10.71 15.79
C THR A 22 -21.00 -10.28 16.59
N ARG A 23 -20.76 -8.97 16.70
CA ARG A 23 -19.60 -8.41 17.42
C ARG A 23 -19.89 -8.03 18.86
N GLY A 24 -21.14 -8.14 19.32
CA GLY A 24 -21.55 -7.74 20.67
C GLY A 24 -21.34 -6.25 20.97
N VAL A 25 -21.48 -5.37 19.97
CA VAL A 25 -21.30 -3.91 20.12
C VAL A 25 -22.48 -3.15 19.54
N SER A 26 -22.65 -1.89 19.91
CA SER A 26 -23.69 -1.04 19.33
C SER A 26 -23.47 -0.76 17.83
N GLU A 27 -24.55 -0.56 17.08
CA GLU A 27 -24.51 -0.11 15.68
C GLU A 27 -23.71 1.20 15.52
N ALA A 28 -23.88 2.12 16.48
CA ALA A 28 -23.15 3.39 16.50
C ALA A 28 -21.63 3.19 16.64
N GLU A 29 -21.18 2.14 17.33
CA GLU A 29 -19.76 1.78 17.43
C GLU A 29 -19.21 1.26 16.09
N ILE A 30 -20.02 0.48 15.36
CA ILE A 30 -19.66 0.04 14.01
C ILE A 30 -19.51 1.24 13.07
N ILE A 31 -20.47 2.18 13.10
CA ILE A 31 -20.42 3.41 12.29
C ILE A 31 -19.19 4.25 12.64
N ARG A 32 -18.87 4.44 13.92
CA ARG A 32 -17.68 5.19 14.35
C ARG A 32 -16.40 4.57 13.81
N ARG A 33 -16.20 3.26 13.98
CA ARG A 33 -15.01 2.56 13.47
C ARG A 33 -14.89 2.65 11.95
N ALA A 34 -16.01 2.54 11.24
CA ALA A 34 -16.02 2.70 9.79
C ALA A 34 -15.60 4.13 9.38
N LEU A 35 -16.12 5.15 10.07
CA LEU A 35 -15.71 6.55 9.86
C LEU A 35 -14.22 6.75 10.17
N ASP A 36 -13.69 6.19 11.26
CA ASP A 36 -12.27 6.31 11.60
C ASP A 36 -11.37 5.69 10.52
N VAL A 37 -11.76 4.53 9.97
CA VAL A 37 -11.04 3.90 8.86
C VAL A 37 -11.10 4.76 7.61
N GLU A 38 -12.27 5.29 7.27
CA GLU A 38 -12.44 6.11 6.07
C GLU A 38 -11.69 7.44 6.19
N LEU A 39 -11.79 8.12 7.32
CA LEU A 39 -11.08 9.38 7.56
C LEU A 39 -9.55 9.21 7.59
N LYS A 40 -9.04 8.06 8.05
CA LYS A 40 -7.62 7.72 7.90
C LYS A 40 -7.21 7.56 6.42
N ARG A 41 -8.11 7.09 5.56
CA ARG A 41 -7.87 6.97 4.11
C ARG A 41 -7.99 8.28 3.35
N VAL A 42 -8.70 9.29 3.87
CA VAL A 42 -8.81 10.61 3.23
C VAL A 42 -7.44 11.31 3.10
N GLY A 43 -6.46 11.00 3.96
CA GLY A 43 -5.06 11.41 3.80
C GLY A 43 -4.20 10.46 2.96
N PHE A 44 -4.71 9.26 2.69
CA PHE A 44 -4.07 8.19 1.92
C PHE A 44 -4.76 8.08 0.56
N ARG A 45 -4.69 9.15 -0.24
CA ARG A 45 -4.75 8.92 -1.69
C ARG A 45 -3.53 8.07 -2.00
N LEU A 46 -3.70 6.78 -2.24
CA LEU A 46 -2.78 6.12 -3.17
C LEU A 46 -2.85 7.00 -4.40
N ALA A 47 -1.81 7.79 -4.63
CA ALA A 47 -1.55 8.33 -5.95
C ALA A 47 -1.33 7.09 -6.83
N TYR A 48 -2.44 6.52 -7.31
CA TYR A 48 -2.46 5.58 -8.41
C TYR A 48 -2.07 6.43 -9.62
N ASP A 49 -0.79 6.75 -9.72
CA ASP A 49 -0.20 7.25 -10.93
C ASP A 49 -0.24 6.08 -11.92
N ASN A 50 -1.31 6.06 -12.72
CA ASN A 50 -1.52 5.05 -13.74
C ASN A 50 -0.32 5.00 -14.70
N GLU A 51 0.30 6.15 -14.99
CA GLU A 51 1.49 6.18 -15.82
C GLU A 51 2.69 5.52 -15.13
N ALA A 52 2.90 5.75 -13.83
CA ALA A 52 3.93 5.05 -13.07
C ALA A 52 3.71 3.53 -13.07
N TRP A 53 2.45 3.10 -12.96
CA TRP A 53 2.10 1.68 -13.04
C TRP A 53 2.38 1.10 -14.43
N GLN A 54 1.99 1.80 -15.50
CA GLN A 54 2.28 1.37 -16.88
C GLN A 54 3.78 1.31 -17.16
N ARG A 55 4.56 2.30 -16.67
CA ARG A 55 6.03 2.30 -16.79
C ARG A 55 6.65 1.08 -16.11
N LEU A 56 6.22 0.77 -14.88
CA LEU A 56 6.68 -0.42 -14.15
C LEU A 56 6.31 -1.71 -14.88
N TYR A 57 5.05 -1.82 -15.33
CA TYR A 57 4.56 -3.01 -16.00
C TYR A 57 5.33 -3.29 -17.30
N ASN A 58 5.56 -2.26 -18.12
CA ASN A 58 6.36 -2.40 -19.33
C ASN A 58 7.82 -2.78 -19.01
N ALA A 59 8.43 -2.21 -17.96
CA ALA A 59 9.77 -2.58 -17.55
C ALA A 59 9.87 -4.07 -17.15
N ILE A 60 8.86 -4.60 -16.45
CA ILE A 60 8.81 -6.02 -16.09
C ILE A 60 8.70 -6.90 -17.35
N LEU A 61 7.87 -6.53 -18.31
CA LEU A 61 7.73 -7.25 -19.59
C LEU A 61 9.02 -7.23 -20.41
N GLU A 62 9.74 -6.10 -20.44
CA GLU A 62 11.05 -6.04 -21.10
C GLU A 62 12.10 -6.90 -20.37
N MET A 63 12.03 -6.99 -19.05
CA MET A 63 12.91 -7.88 -18.28
C MET A 63 12.62 -9.36 -18.52
N ASP A 64 11.37 -9.75 -18.73
CA ASP A 64 10.97 -11.14 -19.01
C ASP A 64 11.51 -11.63 -20.37
N LYS A 65 11.70 -10.70 -21.32
CA LYS A 65 12.34 -10.99 -22.63
C LYS A 65 13.84 -11.24 -22.52
N LEU A 66 14.48 -10.88 -21.41
CA LEU A 66 15.92 -11.07 -21.24
C LEU A 66 16.22 -12.57 -21.06
N PRO A 67 17.38 -13.05 -21.53
CA PRO A 67 17.78 -14.42 -21.31
C PRO A 67 17.84 -14.72 -19.80
N PRO A 68 17.59 -15.98 -19.39
CA PRO A 68 17.68 -16.38 -18.00
C PRO A 68 19.00 -15.94 -17.39
N VAL A 69 18.94 -15.31 -16.21
CA VAL A 69 20.16 -14.91 -15.50
C VAL A 69 20.99 -16.17 -15.27
N PRO A 70 22.26 -16.20 -15.74
CA PRO A 70 23.12 -17.36 -15.55
C PRO A 70 23.16 -17.72 -14.06
N GLN A 71 22.97 -18.99 -13.72
CA GLN A 71 23.14 -19.48 -12.35
C GLN A 71 24.64 -19.48 -11.99
N LYS A 72 25.20 -18.29 -11.82
CA LYS A 72 26.55 -18.08 -11.32
C LYS A 72 26.47 -18.02 -9.81
N LYS A 73 27.41 -18.69 -9.12
CA LYS A 73 27.62 -18.43 -7.69
C LYS A 73 27.91 -16.95 -7.53
N ARG A 74 27.20 -16.32 -6.60
CA ARG A 74 27.44 -14.93 -6.21
C ARG A 74 28.93 -14.75 -5.91
N ASP A 75 29.58 -13.91 -6.70
CA ASP A 75 31.02 -13.62 -6.64
C ASP A 75 31.33 -12.29 -5.92
N TRP A 76 30.30 -11.56 -5.50
CA TRP A 76 30.40 -10.30 -4.76
C TRP A 76 29.87 -10.46 -3.33
N LYS A 77 30.55 -9.87 -2.33
CA LYS A 77 29.98 -9.70 -0.99
C LYS A 77 29.17 -8.41 -0.91
N ARG A 78 28.30 -8.32 0.08
CA ARG A 78 27.37 -7.17 0.19
C ARG A 78 28.18 -5.93 0.52
N GLU A 79 29.13 -6.11 1.42
CA GLU A 79 30.08 -5.13 1.91
C GLU A 79 30.85 -4.50 0.75
N ASP A 80 31.35 -5.32 -0.19
CA ASP A 80 32.06 -4.87 -1.39
C ASP A 80 31.23 -3.87 -2.23
N LEU A 81 29.93 -4.16 -2.43
CA LEU A 81 29.03 -3.26 -3.18
C LEU A 81 28.79 -1.92 -2.45
N TYR A 82 28.69 -1.96 -1.12
CA TYR A 82 28.53 -0.74 -0.32
C TYR A 82 29.84 0.08 -0.31
N GLU A 83 31.00 -0.56 -0.20
CA GLU A 83 32.29 0.11 -0.30
C GLU A 83 32.50 0.75 -1.67
N GLU A 84 32.21 0.05 -2.77
CA GLU A 84 32.26 0.60 -4.13
C GLU A 84 31.28 1.75 -4.35
N ARG A 85 30.08 1.66 -3.76
CA ARG A 85 29.10 2.74 -3.78
C ARG A 85 29.62 3.97 -3.04
N MET A 86 30.14 3.81 -1.82
CA MET A 86 30.69 4.91 -1.01
C MET A 86 31.89 5.56 -1.69
N LYS A 87 32.82 4.77 -2.24
CA LYS A 87 33.98 5.26 -3.02
C LYS A 87 33.58 6.09 -4.24
N ARG A 88 32.44 5.79 -4.88
CA ARG A 88 31.92 6.60 -6.02
C ARG A 88 31.37 7.95 -5.58
N TYR A 89 30.77 8.04 -4.39
CA TYR A 89 30.30 9.32 -3.85
C TYR A 89 31.45 10.19 -3.35
N ASP A 90 32.48 9.61 -2.73
CA ASP A 90 33.67 10.36 -2.28
C ASP A 90 34.45 10.98 -3.45
N ARG A 91 34.53 10.30 -4.60
CA ARG A 91 35.21 10.81 -5.81
C ARG A 91 34.53 12.00 -6.48
N ASN A 92 33.25 12.23 -6.21
CA ASN A 92 32.48 13.36 -6.76
C ASN A 92 32.36 14.54 -5.76
N THR A 93 33.07 14.48 -4.62
CA THR A 93 33.03 15.49 -3.55
C THR A 93 34.37 16.24 -3.43
N SER A 94 35.00 16.60 -4.56
CA SER A 94 36.15 17.52 -4.62
C SER A 94 35.99 18.50 -5.78
#